data_AF-A0A2V7EUS9-F1
#
_entry.id   AF-A0A2V7EUS9-F1
#
_cell.length_a   1.000
_cell.length_b   1.000
_cell.length_c   1.000
_cell.angle_alpha   90.00
_cell.angle_beta   90.00
_cell.angle_gamma   90.00
#
_symmetry.space_group_name_H-M   'P 1'
#
loop_
_entity.id
_entity.type
_entity.pdbx_description
1 polymer ?
#
loop_
_entity_poly.entity_id
_entity_poly.type
_entity_poly.pdbx_seq_one_letter_code
_entity_poly.pdbx_strand_id
1 'polypeptide(L)'
;MAIIDSQVHVYEANTPKRPWHTVPNWPDHVTGDEMVTAMDRVGVDGAIFISAFSMYRYDASYAVQVQRAHPGRFALVKPVDPDDPAVADVIADWKKTPGTVGIRIILTKEAGRDPNDPGLDRILRAAVRHDFPVNMLCWSCSPERGPPSRRSPGPICRRCSTSPSVETR
;
A
#
# COMPACT_ATOMS: atom_id res chain seq x y z
N MET A 1 -4.91 15.35 -20.55
CA MET A 1 -4.68 15.33 -19.09
C MET A 1 -4.67 13.87 -18.68
N ALA A 2 -3.70 13.44 -17.87
CA ALA A 2 -3.61 12.02 -17.47
C ALA A 2 -4.67 11.66 -16.42
N ILE A 3 -5.34 10.53 -16.59
CA ILE A 3 -6.27 9.92 -15.64
C ILE A 3 -5.53 8.83 -14.89
N ILE A 4 -5.37 9.02 -13.57
CA ILE A 4 -4.66 8.10 -12.70
C ILE A 4 -5.61 7.45 -11.70
N ASP A 5 -5.65 6.12 -11.67
CA ASP A 5 -6.29 5.40 -10.57
C ASP A 5 -5.38 5.46 -9.34
N SER A 6 -5.87 6.11 -8.28
CA SER A 6 -5.10 6.37 -7.08
C SER A 6 -4.84 5.15 -6.19
N GLN A 7 -5.49 4.00 -6.45
CA GLN A 7 -5.27 2.80 -5.65
C GLN A 7 -5.78 1.54 -6.36
N VAL A 8 -4.83 0.69 -6.80
CA VAL A 8 -5.11 -0.66 -7.30
C VAL A 8 -4.33 -1.72 -6.55
N HIS A 9 -4.87 -2.93 -6.55
CA HIS A 9 -4.19 -4.15 -6.12
C HIS A 9 -4.06 -5.09 -7.30
N VAL A 10 -2.83 -5.52 -7.57
CA VAL A 10 -2.47 -6.45 -8.64
C VAL A 10 -1.72 -7.62 -8.00
N TYR A 11 -2.08 -8.84 -8.37
CA TYR A 11 -1.58 -10.07 -7.74
C TYR A 11 -1.71 -11.28 -8.67
N GLU A 12 -0.73 -12.18 -8.58
CA GLU A 12 -0.78 -13.49 -9.24
C GLU A 12 -1.64 -14.47 -8.45
N ALA A 13 -2.08 -15.52 -9.15
CA ALA A 13 -2.73 -16.66 -8.52
C ALA A 13 -1.90 -17.24 -7.37
N ASN A 14 -2.60 -17.78 -6.37
CA ASN A 14 -1.98 -18.45 -5.25
C ASN A 14 -1.25 -19.71 -5.74
N THR A 15 0.07 -19.75 -5.61
CA THR A 15 0.89 -20.89 -6.06
C THR A 15 1.93 -21.27 -5.00
N PRO A 16 2.46 -22.51 -5.00
CA PRO A 16 3.54 -22.88 -4.08
C PRO A 16 4.81 -22.01 -4.19
N LYS A 17 5.05 -21.40 -5.36
CA LYS A 17 6.20 -20.51 -5.59
C LYS A 17 6.01 -19.12 -4.98
N ARG A 18 4.76 -18.65 -4.91
CA ARG A 18 4.38 -17.36 -4.32
C ARG A 18 3.06 -17.55 -3.57
N PRO A 19 3.11 -18.20 -2.39
CA PRO A 19 1.90 -18.51 -1.63
C PRO A 19 1.32 -17.22 -1.06
N TRP A 20 0.00 -17.12 -1.05
CA TRP A 20 -0.68 -16.02 -0.38
C TRP A 20 -0.63 -16.22 1.13
N HIS A 21 -0.38 -15.13 1.87
CA HIS A 21 -0.38 -15.17 3.32
C HIS A 21 -1.79 -15.38 3.90
N THR A 22 -2.80 -14.77 3.29
CA THR A 22 -4.22 -15.03 3.56
C THR A 22 -4.97 -15.12 2.24
N VAL A 23 -6.08 -15.87 2.22
CA VAL A 23 -6.95 -15.99 1.06
C VAL A 23 -8.18 -15.09 1.27
N PRO A 24 -8.18 -13.85 0.74
CA PRO A 24 -9.36 -12.99 0.79
C PRO A 24 -10.44 -13.48 -0.17
N ASN A 25 -11.68 -13.00 0.02
CA ASN A 25 -12.79 -13.20 -0.92
C ASN A 25 -12.63 -12.29 -2.17
N TRP A 26 -11.49 -12.39 -2.86
CA TRP A 26 -11.15 -11.65 -4.07
C TRP A 26 -11.02 -12.62 -5.25
N PRO A 27 -11.01 -12.13 -6.52
CA PRO A 27 -10.75 -12.98 -7.68
C PRO A 27 -9.45 -13.79 -7.53
N ASP A 28 -9.39 -14.95 -8.20
CA ASP A 28 -8.23 -15.86 -8.10
C ASP A 28 -6.92 -15.21 -8.56
N HIS A 29 -6.98 -14.22 -9.45
CA HIS A 29 -5.86 -13.40 -9.87
C HIS A 29 -6.35 -12.07 -10.45
N VAL A 30 -5.50 -11.06 -10.36
CA VAL A 30 -5.59 -9.83 -11.15
C VAL A 30 -4.16 -9.44 -11.49
N THR A 31 -3.63 -9.99 -12.58
CA THR A 31 -2.24 -9.81 -12.99
C THR A 31 -1.98 -8.42 -13.57
N GLY A 32 -0.71 -8.06 -13.74
CA GLY A 32 -0.31 -6.77 -14.34
C GLY A 32 -0.94 -6.55 -15.72
N ASP A 33 -0.88 -7.56 -16.59
CA ASP A 33 -1.45 -7.53 -17.94
C ASP A 33 -2.97 -7.33 -17.92
N GLU A 34 -3.66 -8.02 -17.02
CA GLU A 34 -5.11 -7.91 -16.86
C GLU A 34 -5.52 -6.53 -16.38
N MET A 35 -4.76 -5.96 -15.41
CA MET A 35 -4.99 -4.61 -14.92
C MET A 35 -4.75 -3.57 -16.01
N VAL A 36 -3.67 -3.70 -16.80
CA VAL A 36 -3.42 -2.79 -17.95
C VAL A 36 -4.56 -2.88 -18.96
N THR A 37 -4.99 -4.09 -19.31
CA THR A 37 -6.13 -4.30 -20.21
C THR A 37 -7.41 -3.66 -19.66
N ALA A 38 -7.67 -3.80 -18.36
CA ALA A 38 -8.83 -3.18 -17.71
C ALA A 38 -8.74 -1.64 -17.72
N MET A 39 -7.58 -1.08 -17.40
CA MET A 39 -7.32 0.37 -17.43
C MET A 39 -7.52 0.94 -18.85
N ASP A 40 -6.99 0.28 -19.87
CA ASP A 40 -7.13 0.71 -21.27
C ASP A 40 -8.59 0.77 -21.72
N ARG A 41 -9.41 -0.20 -21.30
CA ARG A 41 -10.85 -0.24 -21.64
C ARG A 41 -11.63 0.95 -21.09
N VAL A 42 -11.20 1.53 -19.97
CA VAL A 42 -11.88 2.66 -19.32
C VAL A 42 -11.14 3.99 -19.48
N GLY A 43 -10.05 4.01 -20.23
CA GLY A 43 -9.26 5.22 -20.50
C GLY A 43 -8.43 5.70 -19.29
N VAL A 44 -7.96 4.80 -18.43
CA VAL A 44 -7.03 5.12 -17.34
C VAL A 44 -5.59 5.01 -17.83
N ASP A 45 -4.85 6.10 -17.76
CA ASP A 45 -3.47 6.19 -18.27
C ASP A 45 -2.47 5.46 -17.36
N GLY A 46 -2.71 5.42 -16.05
CA GLY A 46 -1.87 4.69 -15.11
C GLY A 46 -2.49 4.56 -13.72
N ALA A 47 -1.82 3.82 -12.84
CA ALA A 47 -2.32 3.55 -11.50
C ALA A 47 -1.24 3.54 -10.43
N ILE A 48 -1.65 3.87 -9.21
CA ILE A 48 -0.85 3.64 -8.00
C ILE A 48 -1.10 2.20 -7.53
N PHE A 49 -0.15 1.33 -7.84
CA PHE A 49 -0.16 -0.06 -7.43
C PHE A 49 0.37 -0.18 -6.00
N ILE A 50 -0.55 -0.49 -5.09
CA ILE A 50 -0.23 -0.85 -3.71
C ILE A 50 -0.04 -2.37 -3.59
N SER A 51 1.13 -2.81 -3.12
CA SER A 51 1.34 -4.26 -2.84
C SER A 51 0.26 -4.78 -1.89
N ALA A 52 -0.38 -5.89 -2.27
CA ALA A 52 -1.52 -6.45 -1.55
C ALA A 52 -1.08 -7.08 -0.22
N PHE A 53 -1.24 -6.35 0.87
CA PHE A 53 -0.79 -6.77 2.20
C PHE A 53 -1.35 -8.15 2.63
N SER A 54 -2.62 -8.44 2.32
CA SER A 54 -3.23 -9.74 2.64
C SER A 54 -2.55 -10.93 1.95
N MET A 55 -1.97 -10.72 0.77
CA MET A 55 -1.32 -11.79 0.00
C MET A 55 0.19 -11.82 0.23
N TYR A 56 0.84 -10.66 0.21
CA TYR A 56 2.30 -10.54 0.17
C TYR A 56 2.91 -9.87 1.40
N ARG A 57 2.09 -9.42 2.36
CA ARG A 57 2.54 -8.65 3.53
C ARG A 57 3.46 -7.49 3.12
N TYR A 58 4.74 -7.56 3.49
CA TYR A 58 5.76 -6.55 3.21
C TYR A 58 6.64 -6.87 2.00
N ASP A 59 6.41 -8.01 1.35
CA ASP A 59 7.05 -8.33 0.07
C ASP A 59 6.43 -7.49 -1.06
N ALA A 60 7.30 -6.77 -1.77
CA ALA A 60 6.95 -5.95 -2.93
C ALA A 60 7.54 -6.51 -4.23
N SER A 61 8.13 -7.71 -4.21
CA SER A 61 8.82 -8.33 -5.35
C SER A 61 7.92 -8.42 -6.58
N TYR A 62 6.65 -8.81 -6.42
CA TYR A 62 5.70 -8.84 -7.53
C TYR A 62 5.37 -7.44 -8.05
N ALA A 63 5.20 -6.46 -7.17
CA ALA A 63 4.92 -5.10 -7.58
C ALA A 63 6.04 -4.50 -8.44
N VAL A 64 7.30 -4.76 -8.06
CA VAL A 64 8.48 -4.38 -8.84
C VAL A 64 8.53 -5.11 -10.18
N GLN A 65 8.19 -6.39 -10.22
CA GLN A 65 8.12 -7.17 -11.46
C GLN A 65 7.10 -6.57 -12.44
N VAL A 66 5.88 -6.27 -11.97
CA VAL A 66 4.81 -5.67 -12.80
C VAL A 66 5.20 -4.27 -13.30
N GLN A 67 5.80 -3.43 -12.44
CA GLN A 67 6.24 -2.10 -12.85
C GLN A 67 7.31 -2.16 -13.95
N ARG A 68 8.23 -3.13 -13.88
CA ARG A 68 9.24 -3.36 -14.91
C ARG A 68 8.64 -3.87 -16.23
N ALA A 69 7.60 -4.71 -16.15
CA ALA A 69 6.91 -5.23 -17.32
C ALA A 69 6.05 -4.15 -18.02
N HIS A 70 5.51 -3.20 -17.26
CA HIS A 70 4.67 -2.10 -17.78
C HIS A 70 5.20 -0.73 -17.34
N PRO A 71 6.38 -0.31 -17.85
CA PRO A 71 6.96 0.97 -17.47
C PRO A 71 6.00 2.11 -17.84
N GLY A 72 5.78 3.02 -16.90
CA GLY A 72 4.88 4.17 -17.07
C GLY A 72 3.41 3.89 -16.79
N ARG A 73 2.98 2.63 -16.63
CA ARG A 73 1.58 2.30 -16.26
C ARG A 73 1.36 2.22 -14.75
N PHE A 74 2.40 1.86 -14.00
CA PHE A 74 2.30 1.68 -12.55
C PHE A 74 3.34 2.51 -11.78
N ALA A 75 2.85 3.18 -10.76
CA ALA A 75 3.65 3.78 -9.71
C ALA A 75 3.43 3.01 -8.40
N LEU A 76 4.50 2.73 -7.67
CA LEU A 76 4.51 1.72 -6.61
C LEU A 76 4.41 2.31 -5.20
N VAL A 77 3.58 1.67 -4.39
CA VAL A 77 3.50 1.85 -2.95
C VAL A 77 3.59 0.48 -2.28
N LYS A 78 4.41 0.34 -1.24
CA LYS A 78 4.46 -0.90 -0.45
C LYS A 78 4.09 -0.69 1.01
N PRO A 79 3.39 -1.64 1.64
CA PRO A 79 3.34 -1.73 3.10
C PRO A 79 4.75 -1.82 3.69
N VAL A 80 4.97 -1.17 4.83
CA VAL A 80 6.22 -1.28 5.61
C VAL A 80 5.91 -1.77 7.02
N ASP A 81 6.83 -2.54 7.59
CA ASP A 81 6.66 -3.15 8.90
C ASP A 81 7.02 -2.18 10.02
N PRO A 82 6.09 -1.75 10.89
CA PRO A 82 6.41 -0.89 12.03
C PRO A 82 7.23 -1.60 13.11
N ASP A 83 7.19 -2.94 13.16
CA ASP A 83 7.91 -3.74 14.16
C ASP A 83 9.36 -3.99 13.76
N ASP A 84 9.73 -3.73 12.50
CA ASP A 84 11.11 -3.81 12.04
C ASP A 84 11.91 -2.60 12.58
N PRO A 85 12.91 -2.82 13.46
CA PRO A 85 13.74 -1.72 13.96
C PRO A 85 14.54 -1.02 12.84
N ALA A 86 14.77 -1.70 11.71
CA ALA A 86 15.46 -1.20 10.52
C ALA A 86 14.51 -0.62 9.45
N VAL A 87 13.22 -0.38 9.77
CA VAL A 87 12.22 0.11 8.80
C VAL A 87 12.65 1.40 8.08
N ALA A 88 13.43 2.25 8.71
CA ALA A 88 13.95 3.46 8.08
C ALA A 88 14.90 3.14 6.90
N ASP A 89 15.75 2.14 7.04
CA ASP A 89 16.65 1.67 5.98
C ASP A 89 15.86 0.98 4.87
N VAL A 90 14.84 0.21 5.23
CA VAL A 90 13.89 -0.40 4.28
C VAL A 90 13.19 0.65 3.41
N ILE A 91 12.83 1.80 4.00
CA ILE A 91 12.23 2.94 3.28
C ILE A 91 13.29 3.64 2.39
N ALA A 92 14.51 3.81 2.91
CA ALA A 92 15.61 4.40 2.14
C ALA A 92 15.96 3.56 0.89
N ASP A 93 15.99 2.24 1.02
CA ASP A 93 16.23 1.33 -0.09
C ASP A 93 15.04 1.26 -1.05
N TRP A 94 13.82 1.36 -0.53
CA TRP A 94 12.63 1.46 -1.36
C TRP A 94 12.66 2.67 -2.29
N LYS A 95 13.13 3.83 -1.79
CA LYS A 95 13.27 5.06 -2.61
C LYS A 95 14.20 4.88 -3.82
N LYS A 96 15.18 3.98 -3.73
CA LYS A 96 16.11 3.69 -4.83
C LYS A 96 15.48 2.82 -5.93
N THR A 97 14.32 2.21 -5.66
CA THR A 97 13.64 1.35 -6.63
C THR A 97 12.88 2.20 -7.65
N PRO A 98 13.07 1.96 -8.97
CA PRO A 98 12.34 2.70 -10.01
C PRO A 98 10.83 2.56 -9.88
N GLY A 99 10.12 3.66 -10.17
CA GLY A 99 8.66 3.71 -10.13
C GLY A 99 8.05 3.82 -8.73
N THR A 100 8.85 3.87 -7.66
CA THR A 100 8.31 4.04 -6.30
C THR A 100 7.89 5.47 -6.00
N VAL A 101 6.70 5.62 -5.42
CA VAL A 101 6.10 6.93 -5.14
C VAL A 101 5.61 7.08 -3.71
N GLY A 102 5.64 6.02 -2.90
CA GLY A 102 5.23 6.12 -1.50
C GLY A 102 5.32 4.81 -0.73
N ILE A 103 4.84 4.88 0.50
CA ILE A 103 4.77 3.75 1.43
C ILE A 103 3.37 3.66 2.03
N ARG A 104 3.01 2.49 2.57
CA ARG A 104 1.74 2.25 3.24
C ARG A 104 1.93 1.80 4.68
N ILE A 105 1.16 2.41 5.57
CA ILE A 105 1.00 1.96 6.96
C ILE A 105 -0.31 1.18 7.04
N ILE A 106 -0.26 -0.01 7.60
CA ILE A 106 -1.41 -0.87 7.84
C ILE A 106 -1.75 -0.82 9.34
N LEU A 107 -2.88 -0.20 9.67
CA LEU A 107 -3.44 -0.17 11.02
C LEU A 107 -4.67 -1.08 11.04
N THR A 108 -4.47 -2.37 11.31
CA THR A 108 -5.58 -3.30 11.50
C THR A 108 -6.11 -3.21 12.93
N LYS A 109 -7.38 -3.60 13.13
CA LYS A 109 -8.01 -3.61 14.46
C LYS A 109 -7.31 -4.60 15.39
N GLU A 110 -6.93 -5.75 14.85
CA GLU A 110 -6.31 -6.87 15.57
C GLU A 110 -4.91 -6.51 16.06
N ALA A 111 -4.22 -5.61 15.36
CA ALA A 111 -2.89 -5.16 15.77
C ALA A 111 -2.94 -4.33 17.07
N GLY A 112 -4.10 -3.75 17.43
CA GLY A 112 -4.28 -3.01 18.68
C GLY A 112 -3.28 -1.87 18.91
N ARG A 113 -2.63 -1.39 17.84
CA ARG A 113 -1.43 -0.57 17.94
C ARG A 113 -1.72 0.79 18.58
N ASP A 114 -0.82 1.21 19.48
CA ASP A 114 -0.84 2.55 20.09
C ASP A 114 -0.61 3.60 18.99
N PRO A 115 -1.45 4.66 18.91
CA PRO A 115 -1.17 5.81 18.04
C PRO A 115 0.20 6.46 18.23
N ASN A 116 0.83 6.31 19.40
CA ASN A 116 2.18 6.81 19.73
C ASN A 116 3.28 5.75 19.61
N ASP A 117 3.00 4.63 18.94
CA ASP A 117 3.96 3.56 18.74
C ASP A 117 5.28 4.08 18.11
N PRO A 118 6.44 3.80 18.71
CA PRO A 118 7.73 4.28 18.20
C PRO A 118 8.05 3.83 16.77
N GLY A 119 7.53 2.68 16.31
CA GLY A 119 7.65 2.21 14.94
C GLY A 119 6.94 3.11 13.94
N LEU A 120 5.75 3.61 14.29
CA LEU A 120 5.03 4.57 13.46
C LEU A 120 5.79 5.89 13.35
N ASP A 121 6.37 6.38 14.46
CA ASP A 121 7.20 7.60 14.45
C ASP A 121 8.45 7.40 13.56
N ARG A 122 9.14 6.26 13.65
CA ARG A 122 10.27 5.93 12.76
C ARG A 122 9.86 5.97 11.28
N ILE A 123 8.73 5.35 10.93
CA ILE A 123 8.21 5.35 9.55
C ILE A 123 7.93 6.77 9.08
N LEU A 124 7.21 7.57 9.87
CA LEU A 124 6.84 8.93 9.48
C LEU A 124 8.06 9.85 9.34
N ARG A 125 9.06 9.72 10.22
CA ARG A 125 10.32 10.47 10.09
C ARG A 125 11.09 10.07 8.84
N ALA A 126 11.16 8.78 8.53
CA ALA A 126 11.80 8.30 7.30
C ALA A 126 11.06 8.78 6.05
N ALA A 127 9.72 8.77 6.08
CA ALA A 127 8.90 9.29 4.98
C ALA A 127 9.16 10.77 4.72
N VAL A 128 9.24 11.61 5.78
CA VAL A 128 9.62 13.03 5.65
C VAL A 128 11.03 13.19 5.09
N ARG A 129 12.01 12.40 5.58
CA ARG A 129 13.40 12.47 5.11
C ARG A 129 13.55 12.15 3.62
N HIS A 130 12.77 11.21 3.10
CA HIS A 130 12.86 10.74 1.72
C HIS A 130 11.78 11.34 0.79
N ASP A 131 11.03 12.34 1.28
CA ASP A 131 9.91 12.96 0.59
C ASP A 131 8.96 11.91 -0.01
N PHE A 132 8.48 11.02 0.87
CA PHE A 132 7.54 9.97 0.51
C PHE A 132 6.14 10.28 1.06
N PRO A 133 5.13 10.38 0.17
CA PRO A 133 3.73 10.26 0.56
C PRO A 133 3.47 8.97 1.35
N VAL A 134 2.62 9.08 2.37
CA VAL A 134 2.20 7.96 3.22
C VAL A 134 0.73 7.64 2.95
N ASN A 135 0.47 6.44 2.43
CA ASN A 135 -0.86 5.87 2.37
C ASN A 135 -1.19 5.22 3.72
N MET A 136 -2.30 5.58 4.36
CA MET A 136 -2.70 5.01 5.65
C MET A 136 -3.98 4.19 5.46
N LEU A 137 -3.90 2.88 5.72
CA LEU A 137 -5.08 2.06 5.90
C LEU A 137 -5.40 2.01 7.39
N CYS A 138 -6.61 2.41 7.76
CA CYS A 138 -7.15 2.23 9.11
C CYS A 138 -8.45 1.44 9.01
N TRP A 139 -8.47 0.23 9.59
CA TRP A 139 -9.72 -0.47 9.85
C TRP A 139 -10.23 0.01 11.21
N SER A 140 -11.36 0.75 11.18
CA SER A 140 -12.06 1.31 12.35
C SER A 140 -11.27 2.31 13.22
N CYS A 141 -10.78 3.39 12.61
CA CYS A 141 -10.54 4.63 13.33
C CYS A 141 -11.91 5.25 13.70
N SER A 142 -12.45 4.95 14.89
CA SER A 142 -13.50 5.78 15.48
C SER A 142 -13.00 7.24 15.56
N PRO A 143 -13.87 8.25 15.38
CA PRO A 143 -13.50 9.67 15.42
C PRO A 143 -12.86 10.13 16.76
N GLU A 144 -12.88 9.29 17.79
CA GLU A 144 -12.21 9.52 19.08
C GLU A 144 -10.68 9.34 19.04
N ARG A 145 -10.13 8.66 18.03
CA ARG A 145 -8.68 8.64 17.80
C ARG A 145 -8.31 9.91 17.04
N GLY A 146 -8.05 10.97 17.80
CA GLY A 146 -7.56 12.24 17.27
C GLY A 146 -6.33 12.07 16.35
N PRO A 147 -6.02 13.07 15.51
CA PRO A 147 -4.90 13.00 14.58
C PRO A 147 -3.59 12.68 15.34
N PRO A 148 -2.63 11.98 14.71
CA PRO A 148 -1.31 11.78 15.30
C PRO A 148 -0.76 13.13 15.75
N SER A 149 -0.15 13.13 16.94
CA SER A 149 0.22 14.36 17.67
C SER A 149 0.96 15.38 16.80
N ARG A 150 0.77 16.67 17.10
CA ARG A 150 1.35 17.85 16.41
C ARG A 150 2.90 17.88 16.30
N ARG A 151 3.61 16.82 16.69
CA ARG A 151 5.08 16.74 16.72
C ARG A 151 5.75 16.45 15.38
N SER A 152 4.98 16.12 14.34
CA SER A 152 5.53 15.83 13.01
C SER A 152 4.68 16.51 11.92
N PRO A 153 5.16 17.58 11.26
CA PRO A 153 4.51 18.09 10.06
C PRO A 153 4.78 17.09 8.92
N GLY A 154 3.93 16.05 8.84
CA GLY A 154 4.02 14.94 7.88
C GLY A 154 2.91 14.95 6.82
N PRO A 155 3.01 14.09 5.79
CA PRO A 155 2.30 14.26 4.51
C PRO A 155 0.80 13.99 4.58
N ILE A 156 0.11 14.41 3.52
CA ILE A 156 -1.36 14.34 3.35
C ILE A 156 -1.88 12.90 3.54
N CYS A 157 -2.67 12.68 4.58
CA CYS A 157 -3.44 11.45 4.78
C CYS A 157 -4.59 11.39 3.76
N ARG A 158 -4.55 10.44 2.82
CA ARG A 158 -5.65 10.22 1.86
C ARG A 158 -6.43 8.94 2.20
N ARG A 159 -7.65 9.18 2.73
CA ARG A 159 -8.85 8.32 2.81
C ARG A 159 -8.81 7.08 3.72
N CYS A 160 -9.74 7.04 4.69
CA CYS A 160 -10.17 5.82 5.37
C CYS A 160 -10.95 4.92 4.39
N SER A 161 -10.42 3.74 4.06
CA SER A 161 -11.19 2.73 3.33
C SER A 161 -12.06 1.96 4.32
N THR A 162 -13.33 2.35 4.46
CA THR A 162 -14.36 1.44 4.98
C THR A 162 -14.71 0.48 3.85
N SER A 163 -14.33 -0.79 3.98
CA SER A 163 -14.93 -1.84 3.14
C SER A 163 -16.44 -1.81 3.38
N PRO A 164 -17.29 -1.68 2.35
CA PRO A 164 -18.70 -1.95 2.53
C PRO A 164 -18.82 -3.46 2.78
N SER A 165 -19.18 -3.84 3.99
CA SER A 165 -19.75 -5.14 4.26
C SER A 165 -20.94 -5.29 3.33
N VAL A 166 -20.88 -6.22 2.38
CA VAL A 166 -22.06 -6.68 1.66
C VAL A 166 -22.88 -7.45 2.69
N GLU A 167 -23.80 -6.75 3.35
CA GLU A 167 -24.82 -7.36 4.18
C GLU A 167 -25.91 -7.86 3.23
N THR A 168 -25.89 -9.16 2.97
CA THR A 168 -27.03 -9.85 2.36
C THR A 168 -28.16 -9.89 3.38
N ARG A 169 -29.20 -9.09 3.14
CA ARG A 169 -30.62 -9.42 3.35
C ARG A 169 -31.52 -8.40 2.67
#